data_AF-A0A0S4LPQ6-F1
#
_entry.id   AF-A0A0S4LPQ6-F1
#
_cell.length_a   1.000
_cell.length_b   1.000
_cell.length_c   1.000
_cell.angle_alpha   90.00
_cell.angle_beta   90.00
_cell.angle_gamma   90.00
#
_symmetry.space_group_name_H-M   'P 1'
#
loop_
_entity.id
_entity.type
_entity.pdbx_description
1 polymer ?
#
loop_
_entity_poly.entity_id
_entity_poly.type
_entity_poly.pdbx_seq_one_letter_code
_entity_poly.pdbx_strand_id
1 'polypeptide(L)' 'MKTKQQTENTRFVQNVGRALRRAAKAARKTAKMYGTPIYLWENQLYRRHQFKPH' A
#
# COMPACT_ATOMS: atom_id res chain seq x y z
N MET A 1 14.91 -4.02 -28.46
CA MET A 1 14.94 -5.29 -27.70
C MET A 1 15.37 -4.95 -26.27
N LYS A 2 14.56 -5.23 -25.24
CA LYS A 2 14.96 -4.92 -23.84
C LYS A 2 16.03 -5.91 -23.40
N THR A 3 17.06 -5.43 -22.70
CA THR A 3 18.11 -6.31 -22.19
C THR A 3 17.54 -7.23 -21.11
N LYS A 4 18.11 -8.44 -20.95
CA LYS A 4 17.69 -9.39 -19.91
C LYS A 4 17.66 -8.73 -18.52
N GLN A 5 18.64 -7.87 -18.24
CA GLN A 5 18.73 -7.07 -17.00
C GLN A 5 17.52 -6.16 -16.77
N GLN A 6 17.02 -5.50 -17.83
CA GLN A 6 15.91 -4.57 -17.74
C GLN A 6 14.57 -5.27 -17.48
N THR A 7 14.36 -6.45 -18.07
CA THR A 7 13.16 -7.27 -17.86
C THR A 7 13.11 -7.84 -16.44
N GLU A 8 14.23 -8.35 -15.92
CA GLU A 8 14.30 -8.89 -14.55
C GLU A 8 14.08 -7.80 -13.50
N ASN A 9 14.66 -6.61 -13.67
CA ASN A 9 14.42 -5.49 -12.77
C ASN A 9 12.93 -5.05 -12.78
N THR A 10 12.30 -5.07 -13.94
CA THR A 10 10.86 -4.77 -14.05
C THR A 10 10.00 -5.78 -13.29
N ARG A 11 10.29 -7.08 -13.42
CA ARG A 11 9.59 -8.15 -12.70
C ARG A 11 9.79 -8.05 -11.19
N PHE A 12 11.02 -7.77 -10.76
CA PHE A 12 11.33 -7.56 -9.35
C PHE A 12 10.49 -6.41 -8.75
N VAL A 13 10.53 -5.23 -9.37
CA VAL A 13 9.75 -4.06 -8.91
C VAL A 13 8.25 -4.36 -8.89
N GLN A 14 7.72 -5.05 -9.90
CA GLN A 14 6.31 -5.45 -9.94
C GLN A 14 5.93 -6.38 -8.78
N ASN A 15 6.77 -7.37 -8.48
CA ASN A 15 6.56 -8.31 -7.39
C ASN A 15 6.59 -7.62 -6.03
N VAL A 16 7.58 -6.75 -5.80
CA VAL A 16 7.69 -5.93 -4.58
C VAL A 16 6.45 -5.05 -4.43
N GLY A 17 6.06 -4.32 -5.48
CA GLY A 17 4.88 -3.47 -5.45
C GLY A 17 3.60 -4.27 -5.13
N ARG A 18 3.46 -5.49 -5.67
CA ARG A 18 2.32 -6.36 -5.39
C ARG A 18 2.31 -6.85 -3.94
N ALA A 19 3.46 -7.23 -3.39
CA ALA A 19 3.59 -7.63 -1.99
C ALA A 19 3.23 -6.48 -1.05
N LEU A 20 3.75 -5.27 -1.32
CA LEU A 20 3.46 -4.08 -0.53
C LEU A 20 1.96 -3.73 -0.53
N ARG A 21 1.30 -3.78 -1.69
CA ARG A 21 -0.16 -3.55 -1.77
C ARG A 21 -0.96 -4.56 -0.95
N ARG A 22 -0.53 -5.83 -0.92
CA ARG A 22 -1.16 -6.88 -0.11
C ARG A 22 -0.98 -6.62 1.39
N ALA A 23 0.24 -6.29 1.82
CA ALA A 23 0.53 -5.93 3.20
C ALA A 23 -0.32 -4.73 3.65
N ALA A 24 -0.39 -3.67 2.85
CA ALA A 24 -1.21 -2.51 3.13
C ALA A 24 -2.71 -2.85 3.23
N LYS A 25 -3.22 -3.77 2.40
CA LYS A 25 -4.61 -4.24 2.49
C LYS A 25 -4.88 -4.99 3.81
N ALA A 26 -3.95 -5.83 4.25
CA ALA A 26 -4.06 -6.54 5.53
C ALA A 26 -4.07 -5.55 6.71
N ALA A 27 -3.12 -4.60 6.73
CA ALA A 27 -3.06 -3.56 7.74
C ALA A 27 -4.35 -2.74 7.82
N ARG A 28 -4.90 -2.32 6.66
CA ARG A 28 -6.20 -1.61 6.60
C ARG A 28 -7.36 -2.44 7.15
N LYS A 29 -7.39 -3.74 6.87
CA LYS A 29 -8.43 -4.65 7.38
C LYS A 29 -8.37 -4.73 8.90
N THR A 30 -7.17 -4.92 9.46
CA THR A 30 -6.95 -4.95 10.91
C THR A 30 -7.32 -3.63 11.55
N ALA A 31 -6.86 -2.51 11.00
CA ALA A 31 -7.19 -1.19 11.50
C ALA A 31 -8.71 -0.93 11.50
N LYS A 32 -9.42 -1.30 10.42
CA LYS A 32 -10.89 -1.20 10.36
C LYS A 32 -11.57 -2.05 11.43
N MET A 33 -11.09 -3.28 11.68
CA MET A 33 -11.66 -4.18 12.68
C MET A 33 -11.62 -3.59 14.10
N TYR A 34 -10.53 -2.90 14.45
CA TYR A 34 -10.34 -2.31 15.77
C TYR A 34 -10.69 -0.82 15.83
N GLY A 35 -11.32 -0.27 14.78
CA GLY A 35 -11.60 1.17 14.70
C GLY A 35 -10.36 2.06 14.74
N THR A 36 -9.18 1.51 14.47
CA THR A 36 -7.91 2.23 14.49
C THR A 36 -7.84 3.17 13.27
N PRO A 37 -7.66 4.49 13.47
CA PRO A 37 -7.55 5.43 12.37
C PRO A 37 -6.23 5.22 11.61
N ILE A 38 -6.26 5.46 10.30
CA ILE A 38 -5.05 5.45 9.47
C ILE A 38 -4.75 6.89 9.07
N TYR A 39 -3.51 7.30 9.35
CA TYR A 39 -2.98 8.60 8.96
C TYR A 39 -2.27 8.46 7.63
N LEU A 40 -2.73 9.19 6.61
CA LEU A 40 -2.01 9.35 5.37
C LEU A 40 -1.36 10.73 5.35
N TRP A 41 -0.09 10.76 4.95
CA TRP A 41 0.58 11.99 4.58
C TRP A 41 0.29 12.27 3.10
N GLU A 42 -0.56 13.25 2.83
CA GLU A 42 -0.90 13.68 1.47
C GLU A 42 -0.69 15.19 1.39
N ASN A 43 0.01 15.67 0.35
CA ASN A 43 0.19 17.10 0.09
C ASN A 43 0.67 17.92 1.31
N GLN A 44 1.69 17.43 2.01
CA GLN A 44 2.29 18.09 3.19
C GLN A 44 1.36 18.26 4.40
N LEU A 45 0.19 17.60 4.41
CA LEU A 45 -0.78 17.66 5.48
C LEU A 45 -1.23 16.25 5.89
N TYR A 46 -1.49 16.07 7.17
CA TYR A 46 -2.03 14.82 7.68
C TYR A 46 -3.52 14.71 7.36
N ARG A 47 -3.90 13.74 6.53
CA ARG A 47 -5.30 13.38 6.30
C ARG A 47 -5.65 12.15 7.13
N ARG A 48 -6.52 12.32 8.13
CA ARG A 48 -7.09 11.21 8.90
C ARG A 48 -8.18 10.53 8.07
N HIS A 49 -7.98 9.26 7.72
CA HIS A 49 -9.05 8.46 7.13
C HIS A 49 -9.75 7.66 8.24
N GLN A 50 -10.97 8.04 8.56
CA GLN A 50 -11.81 7.33 9.52
C GLN A 50 -12.71 6.35 8.77
N PHE A 51 -12.65 5.07 9.15
CA PHE A 51 -13.62 4.10 8.68
C PHE A 51 -14.95 4.38 9.39
N LYS A 52 -15.98 4.81 8.66
CA LYS A 52 -17.31 4.99 9.26
C LYS A 52 -17.85 3.63 9.71
N PRO A 53 -18.32 3.48 10.96
CA PRO A 53 -19.10 2.32 11.34
C PRO A 53 -20.41 2.33 10.53
N HIS A 54 -20.82 1.15 10.06
CA HIS A 54 -22.13 0.93 9.45
C HIS A 54 -23.19 0.82 10.55
#